data_AF-A0A258K4I6-F1
#
_entry.id   AF-A0A258K4I6-F1
#
_cell.length_a   1.000
_cell.length_b   1.000
_cell.length_c   1.000
_cell.angle_alpha   90.00
_cell.angle_beta   90.00
_cell.angle_gamma   90.00
#
_symmetry.space_group_name_H-M   'P 1'
#
loop_
_entity.id
_entity.type
_entity.pdbx_description
1 polymer ?
#
loop_
_entity_poly.entity_id
_entity_poly.type
_entity_poly.pdbx_seq_one_letter_code
_entity_poly.pdbx_strand_id
1 'polypeptide(L)'
;HVSASWSVDETLSASARFTPPEQGFYDLTVQWSIISESLARSIHAKGDHGYGSLIRGGQGSRISFHHNLWANHVARMPRPGNYDGPDKDPVGAFIEFRSNVFYNWGGGHSGYDADKAAMVAYNFVDNAYVMGPDSQQAVAFKESNSLARAWFAGNSMNGVVPADIAPVAAEPAASAYERVLAEAGASVRRDAVDARVVAGVRNRTGRIINTEQDVGGWPVLPPGVAAPDADGDGMPDAWEAKQGLNPKKADGAALARDGSGWTNLELWLADAAKVRG
;
A
#
# COMPACT_ATOMS: atom_id res chain seq x y z
N HIS A 1 20.07 8.30 25.88
CA HIS A 1 19.62 7.33 26.89
C HIS A 1 18.95 8.08 28.02
N VAL A 2 17.67 8.39 27.84
CA VAL A 2 16.83 9.02 28.86
C VAL A 2 15.51 8.26 28.96
N SER A 3 14.81 8.42 30.09
CA SER A 3 13.43 7.98 30.23
C SER A 3 12.57 9.21 30.49
N ALA A 4 11.57 9.43 29.65
CA ALA A 4 10.58 10.48 29.79
C ALA A 4 9.20 9.85 29.94
N SER A 5 8.44 10.29 30.96
CA SER A 5 7.09 9.80 31.25
C SER A 5 6.21 10.89 31.88
N TRP A 6 4.90 10.61 31.94
CA TRP A 6 3.90 11.38 32.72
C TRP A 6 3.78 12.86 32.32
N SER A 7 3.92 13.15 31.03
CA SER A 7 3.62 14.47 30.48
C SER A 7 2.11 14.66 30.27
N VAL A 8 1.65 15.91 30.40
CA VAL A 8 0.26 16.32 30.12
C VAL A 8 0.03 16.63 28.63
N ASP A 9 1.09 16.78 27.83
CA ASP A 9 1.03 16.95 26.38
C ASP A 9 1.88 15.85 25.71
N GLU A 10 2.97 16.18 25.01
CA GLU A 10 3.96 15.20 24.57
C GLU A 10 5.00 14.87 25.63
N THR A 11 5.40 13.61 25.66
CA THR A 11 6.44 13.12 26.59
C THR A 11 7.85 13.50 26.15
N LEU A 12 8.16 13.47 24.85
CA LEU A 12 9.44 13.93 24.32
C LEU A 12 9.26 14.47 22.90
N SER A 13 9.51 15.77 22.71
CA SER A 13 9.31 16.44 21.42
C SER A 13 10.57 17.20 20.99
N ALA A 14 10.72 17.34 19.68
CA ALA A 14 11.72 18.21 19.07
C ALA A 14 11.03 19.02 17.97
N SER A 15 10.76 20.28 18.25
CA SER A 15 9.96 21.13 17.37
C SER A 15 10.48 22.56 17.41
N ALA A 16 10.64 23.16 16.23
CA ALA A 16 11.07 24.54 16.10
C ALA A 16 10.36 25.20 14.93
N ARG A 17 10.22 26.53 15.01
CA ARG A 17 9.98 27.36 13.84
C ARG A 17 11.33 27.90 13.40
N PHE A 18 11.73 27.60 12.17
CA PHE A 18 13.04 27.97 11.62
C PHE A 18 13.05 29.41 11.08
N THR A 19 12.20 30.27 11.66
CA THR A 19 12.06 31.68 11.32
C THR A 19 12.06 32.50 12.61
N PRO A 20 13.22 33.07 13.00
CA PRO A 20 14.46 33.11 12.23
C PRO A 20 15.28 31.79 12.32
N PRO A 21 16.18 31.49 11.36
CA PRO A 21 16.86 30.20 11.24
C PRO A 21 17.64 29.73 12.47
N GLU A 22 18.13 30.66 13.29
CA GLU A 22 18.89 30.39 14.52
C GLU A 22 18.06 29.75 15.64
N GLN A 23 16.72 29.78 15.53
CA GLN A 23 15.83 29.09 16.47
C GLN A 23 15.55 27.64 16.04
N GLY A 24 16.06 27.23 14.88
CA GLY A 24 15.97 25.87 14.37
C GLY A 24 17.00 24.92 14.97
N PHE A 25 16.82 23.63 14.69
CA PHE A 25 17.80 22.58 14.94
C PHE A 25 18.05 21.84 13.64
N TYR A 26 19.32 21.64 13.28
CA TYR A 26 19.68 21.12 11.96
C TYR A 26 20.17 19.68 11.97
N ASP A 27 20.67 19.22 13.12
CA ASP A 27 21.17 17.86 13.31
C ASP A 27 20.75 17.38 14.69
N LEU A 28 19.93 16.34 14.76
CA LEU A 28 19.39 15.79 16.00
C LEU A 28 19.38 14.27 15.97
N THR A 29 19.96 13.64 17.00
CA THR A 29 19.80 12.21 17.25
C THR A 29 19.20 11.96 18.63
N VAL A 30 18.13 11.16 18.69
CA VAL A 30 17.57 10.62 19.92
C VAL A 30 17.69 9.10 19.86
N GLN A 31 18.40 8.52 20.82
CA GLN A 31 18.68 7.09 20.81
C GLN A 31 18.60 6.44 22.19
N TRP A 32 18.24 5.16 22.18
CA TRP A 32 18.25 4.29 23.37
C TRP A 32 17.51 4.89 24.56
N SER A 33 16.34 5.46 24.28
CA SER A 33 15.53 6.19 25.26
C SER A 33 14.13 5.59 25.37
N ILE A 34 13.50 5.79 26.52
CA ILE A 34 12.11 5.39 26.79
C ILE A 34 11.24 6.64 26.78
N ILE A 35 10.17 6.61 25.99
CA ILE A 35 9.18 7.68 25.84
C ILE A 35 7.85 7.03 26.13
N SER A 36 7.25 7.27 27.29
CA SER A 36 6.09 6.48 27.71
C SER A 36 5.05 7.23 28.52
N GLU A 37 3.88 6.62 28.67
CA GLU A 37 2.88 6.96 29.70
C GLU A 37 2.51 8.44 29.78
N SER A 38 2.13 9.03 28.64
CA SER A 38 1.51 10.36 28.65
C SER A 38 0.13 10.32 29.32
N LEU A 39 -0.25 11.38 30.03
CA LEU A 39 -1.45 11.41 30.88
C LEU A 39 -2.74 11.76 30.11
N ALA A 40 -3.36 10.76 29.49
CA ALA A 40 -4.53 10.87 28.58
C ALA A 40 -5.69 11.79 29.03
N ARG A 41 -6.01 11.80 30.33
CA ARG A 41 -7.13 12.58 30.92
C ARG A 41 -6.63 13.32 32.15
N SER A 42 -5.91 14.41 31.90
CA SER A 42 -5.27 15.22 32.93
C SER A 42 -5.64 16.70 32.78
N ILE A 43 -4.79 17.60 33.26
CA ILE A 43 -5.03 19.05 33.35
C ILE A 43 -4.75 19.82 32.04
N HIS A 44 -4.73 19.13 30.90
CA HIS A 44 -4.40 19.78 29.64
C HIS A 44 -5.53 20.72 29.18
N ALA A 45 -5.17 21.96 28.82
CA ALA A 45 -6.14 23.03 28.56
C ALA A 45 -7.08 22.77 27.36
N LYS A 46 -6.70 21.86 26.45
CA LYS A 46 -7.50 21.48 25.28
C LYS A 46 -8.38 20.25 25.52
N GLY A 47 -8.49 19.78 26.76
CA GLY A 47 -9.14 18.51 27.11
C GLY A 47 -8.18 17.33 26.95
N ASP A 48 -8.74 16.13 26.80
CA ASP A 48 -8.02 14.86 26.69
C ASP A 48 -6.82 14.96 25.73
N HIS A 49 -5.62 14.74 26.27
CA HIS A 49 -4.32 14.80 25.61
C HIS A 49 -3.42 13.77 26.25
N GLY A 50 -2.57 13.13 25.46
CA GLY A 50 -1.65 12.11 25.94
C GLY A 50 -0.82 11.59 24.80
N TYR A 51 0.25 12.31 24.47
CA TYR A 51 0.97 12.10 23.22
C TYR A 51 2.42 11.68 23.43
N GLY A 52 2.96 10.92 22.47
CA GLY A 52 4.35 10.50 22.48
C GLY A 52 5.29 11.65 22.12
N SER A 53 5.32 12.00 20.84
CA SER A 53 6.28 12.94 20.28
C SER A 53 5.72 13.76 19.12
N LEU A 54 5.91 15.07 19.22
CA LEU A 54 5.73 16.03 18.12
C LEU A 54 7.12 16.38 17.59
N ILE A 55 7.38 16.03 16.33
CA ILE A 55 8.68 16.18 15.70
C ILE A 55 8.53 17.12 14.50
N ARG A 56 8.98 18.37 14.64
CA ARG A 56 8.76 19.44 13.66
C ARG A 56 10.08 20.04 13.25
N GLY A 57 10.61 19.52 12.14
CA GLY A 57 11.81 20.02 11.48
C GLY A 57 11.47 20.92 10.30
N GLY A 58 12.50 21.48 9.68
CA GLY A 58 12.41 22.31 8.49
C GLY A 58 13.79 22.76 8.01
N GLN A 59 13.85 23.48 6.89
CA GLN A 59 15.05 24.12 6.36
C GLN A 59 16.26 23.17 6.21
N GLY A 60 16.02 21.93 5.79
CA GLY A 60 17.04 20.91 5.60
C GLY A 60 17.51 20.18 6.86
N SER A 61 16.82 20.34 7.99
CA SER A 61 17.16 19.65 9.24
C SER A 61 17.17 18.13 9.07
N ARG A 62 18.17 17.46 9.66
CA ARG A 62 18.38 16.00 9.67
C ARG A 62 18.14 15.47 11.07
N ILE A 63 17.20 14.55 11.21
CA ILE A 63 16.70 14.08 12.49
C ILE A 63 16.69 12.57 12.50
N SER A 64 17.25 11.92 13.52
CA SER A 64 17.24 10.47 13.66
C SER A 64 16.75 10.04 15.04
N PHE A 65 15.75 9.17 15.07
CA PHE A 65 15.31 8.45 16.26
C PHE A 65 15.59 6.97 16.04
N HIS A 66 16.48 6.38 16.84
CA HIS A 66 16.77 4.95 16.73
C HIS A 66 16.91 4.23 18.06
N HIS A 67 16.52 2.96 18.09
CA HIS A 67 16.63 2.10 19.28
C HIS A 67 15.88 2.68 20.50
N ASN A 68 14.81 3.42 20.29
CA ASN A 68 13.96 3.94 21.35
C ASN A 68 12.73 3.04 21.57
N LEU A 69 12.16 3.12 22.77
CA LEU A 69 10.85 2.56 23.10
C LEU A 69 9.84 3.70 23.23
N TRP A 70 8.82 3.72 22.38
CA TRP A 70 7.58 4.45 22.63
C TRP A 70 6.54 3.50 23.19
N ALA A 71 5.92 3.84 24.32
CA ALA A 71 4.92 2.96 24.96
C ALA A 71 3.76 3.70 25.63
N ASN A 72 2.53 3.23 25.39
CA ASN A 72 1.33 3.65 26.13
C ASN A 72 1.01 5.14 25.95
N HIS A 73 0.71 5.54 24.71
CA HIS A 73 0.25 6.90 24.38
C HIS A 73 -1.07 6.85 23.62
N VAL A 74 -1.90 7.88 23.77
CA VAL A 74 -3.15 8.02 23.01
C VAL A 74 -2.85 8.23 21.52
N ALA A 75 -1.81 9.00 21.19
CA ALA A 75 -1.42 9.26 19.80
C ALA A 75 0.03 9.79 19.68
N ARG A 76 0.44 10.13 18.45
CA ARG A 76 1.74 10.74 18.10
C ARG A 76 2.92 9.84 18.45
N MET A 77 2.90 8.60 17.96
CA MET A 77 4.00 7.65 18.07
C MET A 77 4.60 7.30 16.69
N PRO A 78 5.24 8.25 15.97
CA PRO A 78 5.39 9.69 16.24
C PRO A 78 4.42 10.56 15.41
N ARG A 79 4.40 11.89 15.66
CA ARG A 79 3.86 12.87 14.72
C ARG A 79 4.97 13.75 14.12
N PRO A 80 5.61 13.32 13.01
CA PRO A 80 6.55 14.13 12.27
C PRO A 80 5.84 15.23 11.45
N GLY A 81 6.61 16.15 10.88
CA GLY A 81 6.14 17.07 9.84
C GLY A 81 6.87 18.41 9.89
N ASN A 82 6.28 19.44 9.30
CA ASN A 82 6.89 20.76 9.14
C ASN A 82 5.83 21.86 9.31
N TYR A 83 6.14 22.92 10.06
CA TYR A 83 5.18 24.01 10.29
C TYR A 83 4.97 24.91 9.08
N ASP A 84 5.92 24.95 8.16
CA ASP A 84 5.94 25.88 7.03
C ASP A 84 5.56 25.18 5.72
N GLY A 85 4.89 25.93 4.85
CA GLY A 85 4.55 25.48 3.50
C GLY A 85 5.77 25.56 2.57
N PRO A 86 5.69 24.94 1.37
CA PRO A 86 6.78 24.89 0.40
C PRO A 86 7.21 26.27 -0.12
N ASP A 87 6.37 27.30 0.04
CA ASP A 87 6.68 28.69 -0.28
C ASP A 87 7.75 29.29 0.65
N LYS A 88 7.80 28.84 1.90
CA LYS A 88 8.75 29.30 2.93
C LYS A 88 9.86 28.30 3.20
N ASP A 89 9.55 27.02 3.03
CA ASP A 89 10.51 25.94 3.21
C ASP A 89 10.36 24.91 2.07
N PRO A 90 11.01 25.17 0.92
CA PRO A 90 10.95 24.28 -0.23
C PRO A 90 11.75 22.98 -0.03
N VAL A 91 12.50 22.85 1.06
CA VAL A 91 13.37 21.69 1.33
C VAL A 91 12.73 20.75 2.35
N GLY A 92 12.22 21.31 3.46
CA GLY A 92 11.66 20.51 4.53
C GLY A 92 12.69 19.84 5.44
N ALA A 93 12.24 18.86 6.22
CA ALA A 93 13.09 18.04 7.08
C ALA A 93 13.32 16.64 6.50
N PHE A 94 14.45 16.04 6.86
CA PHE A 94 14.78 14.64 6.64
C PHE A 94 14.78 13.90 7.98
N ILE A 95 13.85 12.96 8.18
CA ILE A 95 13.64 12.32 9.48
C ILE A 95 13.78 10.80 9.35
N GLU A 96 14.54 10.17 10.22
CA GLU A 96 14.74 8.73 10.24
C GLU A 96 14.24 8.12 11.54
N PHE A 97 13.37 7.13 11.43
CA PHE A 97 12.92 6.27 12.51
C PHE A 97 13.44 4.86 12.24
N ARG A 98 14.47 4.43 12.98
CA ARG A 98 15.13 3.15 12.75
C ARG A 98 15.20 2.27 13.98
N SER A 99 14.81 1.00 13.86
CA SER A 99 14.98 0.02 14.94
C SER A 99 14.35 0.43 16.28
N ASN A 100 13.23 1.16 16.24
CA ASN A 100 12.46 1.51 17.43
C ASN A 100 11.37 0.48 17.73
N VAL A 101 10.88 0.47 18.96
CA VAL A 101 9.69 -0.27 19.37
C VAL A 101 8.56 0.72 19.65
N PHE A 102 7.41 0.51 19.03
CA PHE A 102 6.18 1.26 19.25
C PHE A 102 5.13 0.33 19.82
N TYR A 103 4.74 0.52 21.08
CA TYR A 103 3.82 -0.35 21.80
C TYR A 103 2.57 0.39 22.30
N ASN A 104 1.40 -0.24 22.13
CA ASN A 104 0.13 0.17 22.74
C ASN A 104 -0.23 1.64 22.46
N TRP A 105 -0.42 1.97 21.18
CA TRP A 105 -1.01 3.26 20.80
C TRP A 105 -2.53 3.22 20.97
N GLY A 106 -3.12 4.39 21.24
CA GLY A 106 -4.57 4.57 21.23
C GLY A 106 -5.15 4.65 19.82
N GLY A 107 -6.39 4.19 19.67
CA GLY A 107 -7.16 4.38 18.44
C GLY A 107 -6.60 3.59 17.25
N GLY A 108 -6.73 4.16 16.06
CA GLY A 108 -6.55 3.42 14.80
C GLY A 108 -5.15 3.43 14.18
N HIS A 109 -4.14 4.06 14.79
CA HIS A 109 -2.78 4.15 14.20
C HIS A 109 -1.74 4.59 15.24
N SER A 110 -0.49 4.16 15.06
CA SER A 110 0.62 4.53 15.95
C SER A 110 1.09 5.98 15.70
N GLY A 111 1.60 6.26 14.49
CA GLY A 111 2.02 7.58 14.09
C GLY A 111 1.17 8.19 12.98
N TYR A 112 1.29 9.49 12.76
CA TYR A 112 0.64 10.18 11.64
C TYR A 112 1.32 11.49 11.28
N ASP A 113 1.17 11.93 10.03
CA ASP A 113 1.28 13.33 9.65
C ASP A 113 -0.11 13.83 9.18
N ALA A 114 -0.49 15.01 9.66
CA ALA A 114 -1.77 15.66 9.39
C ALA A 114 -1.59 17.05 8.76
N ASP A 115 -0.37 17.38 8.35
CA ASP A 115 -0.10 18.57 7.54
C ASP A 115 -0.80 18.43 6.19
N LYS A 116 -1.12 19.55 5.52
CA LYS A 116 -1.86 19.51 4.25
C LYS A 116 -0.92 19.39 3.05
N ALA A 117 0.14 20.19 3.06
CA ALA A 117 1.09 20.33 1.97
C ALA A 117 2.37 20.98 2.50
N ALA A 118 3.20 20.22 3.22
CA ALA A 118 4.48 20.67 3.74
C ALA A 118 5.61 19.77 3.22
N MET A 119 6.77 20.34 2.90
CA MET A 119 7.95 19.55 2.54
C MET A 119 8.51 18.82 3.76
N VAL A 120 8.55 17.50 3.67
CA VAL A 120 9.16 16.62 4.66
C VAL A 120 9.41 15.25 4.02
N ALA A 121 10.51 14.62 4.38
CA ALA A 121 10.81 13.25 4.02
C ALA A 121 11.10 12.43 5.28
N TYR A 122 10.60 11.19 5.34
CA TYR A 122 10.95 10.28 6.43
C TYR A 122 11.12 8.83 6.03
N ASN A 123 12.06 8.18 6.70
CA ASN A 123 12.34 6.76 6.60
C ASN A 123 11.84 6.06 7.86
N PHE A 124 11.05 5.01 7.71
CA PHE A 124 10.73 4.06 8.77
C PHE A 124 11.39 2.72 8.42
N VAL A 125 12.45 2.36 9.13
CA VAL A 125 13.26 1.18 8.82
C VAL A 125 13.40 0.27 10.03
N ASP A 126 13.10 -1.02 9.86
CA ASP A 126 13.30 -2.07 10.87
C ASP A 126 12.64 -1.77 12.24
N ASN A 127 11.53 -1.01 12.27
CA ASN A 127 10.80 -0.75 13.51
C ASN A 127 9.85 -1.90 13.85
N ALA A 128 9.64 -2.14 15.14
CA ALA A 128 8.66 -3.09 15.65
C ALA A 128 7.42 -2.37 16.18
N TYR A 129 6.28 -2.57 15.52
CA TYR A 129 4.98 -2.09 15.97
C TYR A 129 4.25 -3.24 16.65
N VAL A 130 3.88 -3.06 17.91
CA VAL A 130 3.20 -4.07 18.72
C VAL A 130 1.92 -3.46 19.28
N MET A 131 0.78 -3.99 18.85
CA MET A 131 -0.52 -3.60 19.38
C MET A 131 -0.60 -3.97 20.85
N GLY A 132 -1.16 -3.08 21.65
CA GLY A 132 -1.53 -3.35 23.03
C GLY A 132 -3.04 -3.27 23.23
N PRO A 133 -3.51 -3.38 24.48
CA PRO A 133 -4.94 -3.36 24.81
C PRO A 133 -5.71 -2.13 24.32
N ASP A 134 -5.05 -0.99 24.12
CA ASP A 134 -5.67 0.27 23.70
C ASP A 134 -5.67 0.49 22.17
N SER A 135 -4.98 -0.37 21.43
CA SER A 135 -4.84 -0.28 19.97
C SER A 135 -6.07 -0.88 19.26
N GLN A 136 -6.76 -0.08 18.46
CA GLN A 136 -7.97 -0.51 17.73
C GLN A 136 -7.68 -1.05 16.33
N GLN A 137 -6.58 -0.64 15.70
CA GLN A 137 -6.17 -1.11 14.38
C GLN A 137 -4.65 -1.27 14.27
N ALA A 138 -4.24 -2.20 13.42
CA ALA A 138 -2.84 -2.55 13.13
C ALA A 138 -2.22 -1.61 12.07
N VAL A 139 -2.23 -0.29 12.32
CA VAL A 139 -1.68 0.72 11.38
C VAL A 139 -0.46 1.38 11.99
N ALA A 140 0.70 1.21 11.34
CA ALA A 140 1.96 1.81 11.78
C ALA A 140 1.95 3.34 11.63
N PHE A 141 1.49 3.85 10.49
CA PHE A 141 1.55 5.27 10.18
C PHE A 141 0.42 5.71 9.24
N LYS A 142 -0.22 6.85 9.52
CA LYS A 142 -1.24 7.44 8.66
C LYS A 142 -0.74 8.75 8.04
N GLU A 143 -0.62 8.78 6.72
CA GLU A 143 -0.17 9.96 5.98
C GLU A 143 -1.34 10.76 5.40
N SER A 144 -1.37 12.07 5.63
CA SER A 144 -2.37 13.02 5.10
C SER A 144 -1.78 14.22 4.37
N ASN A 145 -0.47 14.44 4.48
CA ASN A 145 0.31 15.47 3.81
C ASN A 145 0.62 15.06 2.38
N SER A 146 -0.03 15.76 1.45
CA SER A 146 0.09 15.53 -0.01
C SER A 146 1.50 15.68 -0.58
N LEU A 147 2.39 16.31 0.18
CA LEU A 147 3.74 16.66 -0.24
C LEU A 147 4.83 15.84 0.45
N ALA A 148 4.47 15.02 1.46
CA ALA A 148 5.45 14.24 2.17
C ALA A 148 5.99 13.06 1.33
N ARG A 149 7.23 12.67 1.60
CA ARG A 149 7.88 11.50 0.98
C ARG A 149 8.26 10.50 2.06
N ALA A 150 7.70 9.30 1.98
CA ALA A 150 7.91 8.27 2.98
C ALA A 150 8.57 7.04 2.37
N TRP A 151 9.54 6.46 3.06
CA TRP A 151 10.11 5.15 2.75
C TRP A 151 9.90 4.21 3.94
N PHE A 152 9.41 3.00 3.67
CA PHE A 152 9.18 1.96 4.67
C PHE A 152 9.92 0.70 4.24
N ALA A 153 10.73 0.12 5.14
CA ALA A 153 11.42 -1.15 4.88
C ALA A 153 11.61 -1.95 6.18
N GLY A 154 11.39 -3.26 6.14
CA GLY A 154 11.69 -4.16 7.27
C GLY A 154 10.88 -3.93 8.55
N ASN A 155 9.89 -3.03 8.55
CA ASN A 155 9.03 -2.81 9.71
C ASN A 155 8.12 -4.02 9.95
N SER A 156 7.95 -4.41 11.21
CA SER A 156 7.03 -5.48 11.61
C SER A 156 5.78 -4.91 12.27
N MET A 157 4.65 -5.59 12.07
CA MET A 157 3.40 -5.39 12.79
C MET A 157 3.07 -6.68 13.55
N ASN A 158 3.04 -6.62 14.88
CA ASN A 158 2.85 -7.77 15.77
C ASN A 158 3.81 -8.94 15.46
N GLY A 159 5.07 -8.62 15.17
CA GLY A 159 6.11 -9.61 14.84
C GLY A 159 6.09 -10.13 13.41
N VAL A 160 5.15 -9.69 12.58
CA VAL A 160 5.08 -10.05 11.15
C VAL A 160 5.61 -8.89 10.32
N VAL A 161 6.67 -9.11 9.55
CA VAL A 161 7.10 -8.18 8.50
C VAL A 161 6.18 -8.40 7.29
N PRO A 162 5.42 -7.39 6.83
CA PRO A 162 4.63 -7.53 5.61
C PRO A 162 5.54 -7.92 4.45
N ALA A 163 5.10 -8.89 3.63
CA ALA A 163 5.81 -9.20 2.41
C ALA A 163 5.80 -7.96 1.50
N ASP A 164 6.95 -7.62 0.94
CA ASP A 164 6.98 -6.69 -0.18
C ASP A 164 6.08 -7.25 -1.29
N ILE A 165 5.21 -6.41 -1.86
CA ILE A 165 4.54 -6.78 -3.11
C ILE A 165 5.68 -7.06 -4.10
N ALA A 166 5.74 -8.31 -4.59
CA ALA A 166 6.84 -8.76 -5.42
C ALA A 166 7.12 -7.72 -6.52
N PRO A 167 8.36 -7.21 -6.65
CA PRO A 167 8.65 -6.19 -7.63
C PRO A 167 8.28 -6.72 -9.02
N VAL A 168 7.42 -5.98 -9.73
CA VAL A 168 7.14 -6.28 -11.13
C VAL A 168 8.43 -6.02 -11.91
N ALA A 169 8.91 -7.03 -12.63
CA ALA A 169 10.10 -6.89 -13.45
C ALA A 169 9.90 -5.74 -14.45
N ALA A 170 10.70 -4.68 -14.31
CA ALA A 170 10.60 -3.53 -15.19
C ALA A 170 11.00 -3.93 -16.61
N GLU A 171 10.17 -3.54 -17.57
CA GLU A 171 10.43 -3.75 -18.99
C GLU A 171 10.73 -2.39 -19.66
N PRO A 172 11.70 -2.31 -20.59
CA PRO A 172 11.92 -1.10 -21.37
C PRO A 172 10.62 -0.64 -22.05
N ALA A 173 10.36 0.67 -22.06
CA ALA A 173 9.08 1.22 -22.54
C ALA A 173 8.69 0.75 -23.96
N ALA A 174 9.67 0.55 -24.85
CA ALA A 174 9.42 0.03 -26.19
C ALA A 174 8.92 -1.43 -26.17
N SER A 175 9.55 -2.28 -25.36
CA SER A 175 9.14 -3.67 -25.22
C SER A 175 7.81 -3.79 -24.48
N ALA A 176 7.59 -2.95 -23.46
CA ALA A 176 6.31 -2.85 -22.75
C ALA A 176 5.18 -2.40 -23.70
N TYR A 177 5.42 -1.42 -24.58
CA TYR A 177 4.45 -0.98 -25.58
C TYR A 177 4.03 -2.14 -26.49
N GLU A 178 5.00 -2.88 -27.05
CA GLU A 178 4.70 -4.02 -27.92
C GLU A 178 4.00 -5.16 -27.18
N ARG A 179 4.47 -5.50 -25.97
CA ARG A 179 3.89 -6.57 -25.15
C ARG A 179 2.48 -6.22 -24.70
N VAL A 180 2.23 -5.01 -24.22
CA VAL A 180 0.88 -4.55 -23.83
C VAL A 180 -0.06 -4.59 -25.03
N LEU A 181 0.38 -4.08 -26.19
CA LEU A 181 -0.45 -4.14 -27.40
C LEU A 181 -0.62 -5.55 -27.95
N ALA A 182 0.21 -6.53 -27.59
CA ALA A 182 0.04 -7.92 -27.97
C ALA A 182 -0.84 -8.70 -26.97
N GLU A 183 -0.69 -8.45 -25.66
CA GLU A 183 -1.14 -9.36 -24.61
C GLU A 183 -2.22 -8.78 -23.70
N ALA A 184 -2.45 -7.47 -23.70
CA ALA A 184 -3.52 -6.86 -22.90
C ALA A 184 -4.92 -7.23 -23.42
N GLY A 185 -5.86 -7.37 -22.47
CA GLY A 185 -7.25 -7.73 -22.73
C GLY A 185 -7.43 -9.23 -23.02
N ALA A 186 -8.52 -9.58 -23.71
CA ALA A 186 -8.77 -10.93 -24.23
C ALA A 186 -7.83 -11.25 -25.41
N SER A 187 -6.52 -11.21 -25.18
CA SER A 187 -5.47 -11.26 -26.20
C SER A 187 -5.33 -12.60 -26.91
N VAL A 188 -5.88 -13.67 -26.33
CA VAL A 188 -5.98 -14.99 -26.97
C VAL A 188 -6.93 -14.94 -28.16
N ARG A 189 -8.02 -14.17 -28.07
CA ARG A 189 -8.99 -13.95 -29.14
C ARG A 189 -9.63 -12.57 -29.03
N ARG A 190 -9.02 -11.60 -29.71
CA ARG A 190 -9.53 -10.23 -29.76
C ARG A 190 -10.78 -10.14 -30.61
N ASP A 191 -11.79 -9.46 -30.10
CA ASP A 191 -12.95 -9.08 -30.89
C ASP A 191 -12.66 -7.82 -31.73
N ALA A 192 -13.68 -7.35 -32.45
CA ALA A 192 -13.56 -6.15 -33.27
C ALA A 192 -13.26 -4.88 -32.46
N VAL A 193 -13.68 -4.82 -31.19
CA VAL A 193 -13.44 -3.68 -30.31
C VAL A 193 -11.99 -3.67 -29.85
N ASP A 194 -11.49 -4.78 -29.34
CA ASP A 194 -10.09 -4.94 -28.92
C ASP A 194 -9.13 -4.68 -30.08
N ALA A 195 -9.41 -5.27 -31.24
CA ALA A 195 -8.60 -5.11 -32.45
C ALA A 195 -8.56 -3.64 -32.89
N ARG A 196 -9.71 -2.96 -32.88
CA ARG A 196 -9.81 -1.52 -33.22
C ARG A 196 -9.04 -0.67 -32.23
N VAL A 197 -9.11 -0.94 -30.92
CA VAL A 197 -8.38 -0.18 -29.90
C VAL A 197 -6.87 -0.33 -30.10
N VAL A 198 -6.38 -1.56 -30.24
CA VAL A 198 -4.95 -1.80 -30.47
C VAL A 198 -4.46 -1.20 -31.78
N ALA A 199 -5.22 -1.35 -32.87
CA ALA A 199 -4.90 -0.69 -34.13
C ALA A 199 -4.90 0.84 -34.00
N GLY A 200 -5.84 1.40 -33.24
CA GLY A 200 -5.92 2.83 -32.95
C GLY A 200 -4.71 3.36 -32.18
N VAL A 201 -4.15 2.57 -31.24
CA VAL A 201 -2.92 2.91 -30.53
C VAL A 201 -1.70 2.79 -31.45
N ARG A 202 -1.60 1.73 -32.27
CA ARG A 202 -0.49 1.53 -33.21
C ARG A 202 -0.44 2.63 -34.27
N ASN A 203 -1.59 2.95 -34.85
CA ASN A 203 -1.71 3.91 -35.95
C ASN A 203 -1.91 5.35 -35.46
N ARG A 204 -2.05 5.55 -34.14
CA ARG A 204 -2.36 6.84 -33.51
C ARG A 204 -3.64 7.49 -34.05
N THR A 205 -4.65 6.67 -34.33
CA THR A 205 -5.96 7.10 -34.82
C THR A 205 -7.06 6.97 -33.76
N GLY A 206 -6.70 6.57 -32.54
CA GLY A 206 -7.63 6.49 -31.41
C GLY A 206 -8.27 7.85 -31.09
N ARG A 207 -9.50 7.81 -30.55
CA ARG A 207 -10.25 8.99 -30.11
C ARG A 207 -10.99 8.69 -28.81
N ILE A 208 -11.25 9.73 -28.03
CA ILE A 208 -12.19 9.68 -26.91
C ILE A 208 -13.60 9.56 -27.48
N ILE A 209 -14.38 8.62 -26.96
CA ILE A 209 -15.77 8.39 -27.34
C ILE A 209 -16.70 8.93 -26.24
N ASN A 210 -17.88 9.41 -26.63
CA ASN A 210 -18.95 9.77 -25.70
C ASN A 210 -19.91 8.59 -25.51
N THR A 211 -20.10 7.76 -26.54
CA THR A 211 -20.89 6.53 -26.48
C THR A 211 -20.26 5.42 -27.31
N GLU A 212 -20.64 4.17 -27.09
CA GLU A 212 -20.15 3.02 -27.86
C GLU A 212 -20.49 3.15 -29.36
N GLN A 213 -21.59 3.83 -29.70
CA GLN A 213 -22.00 4.05 -31.09
C GLN A 213 -20.94 4.85 -31.86
N ASP A 214 -20.15 5.70 -31.19
CA ASP A 214 -19.05 6.42 -31.83
C ASP A 214 -18.03 5.48 -32.48
N VAL A 215 -18.00 4.21 -32.08
CA VAL A 215 -16.98 3.26 -32.54
C VAL A 215 -17.57 1.94 -33.03
N GLY A 216 -18.83 1.98 -33.43
CA GLY A 216 -19.53 0.85 -34.06
C GLY A 216 -20.48 0.10 -33.13
N GLY A 217 -20.60 0.49 -31.85
CA GLY A 217 -21.50 -0.14 -30.89
C GLY A 217 -20.99 -1.45 -30.32
N TRP A 218 -21.86 -2.14 -29.58
CA TRP A 218 -21.56 -3.46 -29.02
C TRP A 218 -21.39 -4.50 -30.12
N PRO A 219 -20.30 -5.29 -30.10
CA PRO A 219 -20.10 -6.33 -31.10
C PRO A 219 -21.17 -7.41 -30.96
N VAL A 220 -21.70 -7.87 -32.08
CA VAL A 220 -22.53 -9.09 -32.10
C VAL A 220 -21.58 -10.28 -31.98
N LEU A 221 -21.60 -10.92 -30.81
CA LEU A 221 -20.84 -12.15 -30.60
C LEU A 221 -21.60 -13.30 -31.28
N PRO A 222 -21.00 -13.97 -32.28
CA PRO A 222 -21.66 -15.12 -32.90
C PRO A 222 -21.86 -16.20 -31.84
N PRO A 223 -23.04 -16.85 -31.79
CA PRO A 223 -23.26 -17.94 -30.85
C PRO A 223 -22.26 -19.07 -31.14
N GLY A 224 -21.57 -19.52 -30.10
CA GLY A 224 -20.76 -20.73 -30.17
C GLY A 224 -21.64 -21.97 -30.11
N VAL A 225 -21.13 -23.09 -30.62
CA VAL A 225 -21.67 -24.40 -30.28
C VAL A 225 -21.06 -24.79 -28.94
N ALA A 226 -21.88 -24.89 -27.90
CA ALA A 226 -21.43 -25.41 -26.62
C ALA A 226 -20.88 -26.83 -26.83
N ALA A 227 -19.70 -27.10 -26.28
CA ALA A 227 -19.20 -28.46 -26.27
C ALA A 227 -20.17 -29.34 -25.45
N PRO A 228 -20.34 -30.62 -25.80
CA PRO A 228 -21.08 -31.55 -24.95
C PRO A 228 -20.49 -31.54 -23.53
N ASP A 229 -21.39 -31.38 -22.56
CA ASP A 229 -21.15 -31.41 -21.12
C ASP A 229 -22.33 -32.22 -20.55
N ALA A 230 -22.09 -33.50 -20.30
CA ALA A 230 -23.14 -34.46 -20.01
C ALA A 230 -23.61 -34.43 -18.55
N ASP A 231 -22.88 -33.76 -17.64
CA ASP A 231 -23.28 -33.57 -16.24
C ASP A 231 -23.55 -32.12 -15.84
N GLY A 232 -23.24 -31.15 -16.70
CA GLY A 232 -23.57 -29.75 -16.55
C GLY A 232 -22.68 -29.00 -15.57
N ASP A 233 -21.46 -29.46 -15.32
CA ASP A 233 -20.55 -28.84 -14.37
C ASP A 233 -19.65 -27.74 -14.96
N GLY A 234 -19.80 -27.47 -16.25
CA GLY A 234 -19.10 -26.43 -16.98
C GLY A 234 -17.83 -26.91 -17.69
N MET A 235 -17.48 -28.20 -17.57
CA MET A 235 -16.35 -28.80 -18.29
C MET A 235 -16.84 -29.63 -19.49
N PRO A 236 -16.19 -29.55 -20.66
CA PRO A 236 -16.53 -30.39 -21.81
C PRO A 236 -16.17 -31.87 -21.60
N ASP A 237 -17.04 -32.78 -22.02
CA ASP A 237 -16.85 -34.24 -21.94
C ASP A 237 -15.49 -34.66 -22.52
N ALA A 238 -15.09 -34.03 -23.64
CA ALA A 238 -13.85 -34.34 -24.34
C ALA A 238 -12.60 -33.85 -23.61
N TRP A 239 -12.71 -32.79 -22.79
CA TRP A 239 -11.62 -32.32 -21.93
C TRP A 239 -11.52 -33.23 -20.70
N GLU A 240 -12.64 -33.53 -20.06
CA GLU A 240 -12.70 -34.42 -18.91
C GLU A 240 -12.11 -35.80 -19.22
N ALA A 241 -12.51 -36.40 -20.35
CA ALA A 241 -11.97 -37.69 -20.79
C ALA A 241 -10.45 -37.65 -21.00
N LYS A 242 -9.90 -36.51 -21.47
CA LYS A 242 -8.45 -36.33 -21.64
C LYS A 242 -7.72 -36.21 -20.30
N GLN A 243 -8.38 -35.63 -19.28
CA GLN A 243 -7.84 -35.50 -17.92
C GLN A 243 -8.10 -36.74 -17.05
N GLY A 244 -8.75 -37.78 -17.60
CA GLY A 244 -9.10 -39.00 -16.87
C GLY A 244 -10.23 -38.79 -15.84
N LEU A 245 -11.07 -37.77 -16.06
CA LEU A 245 -12.30 -37.52 -15.33
C LEU A 245 -13.47 -38.30 -15.97
N ASN A 246 -14.60 -38.33 -15.28
CA ASN A 246 -15.81 -39.02 -15.74
C ASN A 246 -16.85 -37.99 -16.21
N PRO A 247 -17.13 -37.88 -17.52
CA PRO A 247 -18.06 -36.88 -18.08
C PRO A 247 -19.52 -36.92 -17.63
N LYS A 248 -19.85 -37.78 -16.67
CA LYS A 248 -21.21 -37.99 -16.16
C LYS A 248 -21.29 -37.71 -14.66
N LYS A 249 -20.27 -37.08 -14.10
CA LYS A 249 -20.12 -36.85 -12.68
C LYS A 249 -19.58 -35.44 -12.44
N ALA A 250 -20.50 -34.55 -12.12
CA ALA A 250 -20.22 -33.15 -11.81
C ALA A 250 -19.15 -33.02 -10.71
N ASP A 251 -17.91 -32.74 -11.12
CA ASP A 251 -16.76 -32.56 -10.24
C ASP A 251 -15.86 -31.37 -10.63
N GLY A 252 -16.39 -30.44 -11.43
CA GLY A 252 -15.78 -29.15 -11.75
C GLY A 252 -15.36 -28.34 -10.52
N ALA A 253 -16.13 -28.38 -9.43
CA ALA A 253 -15.78 -27.70 -8.16
C ALA A 253 -14.80 -28.47 -7.27
N ALA A 254 -14.45 -29.71 -7.62
CA ALA A 254 -13.47 -30.50 -6.86
C ALA A 254 -12.06 -30.02 -7.16
N LEU A 255 -11.18 -30.09 -6.16
CA LEU A 255 -9.75 -29.83 -6.36
C LEU A 255 -9.15 -30.81 -7.36
N ALA A 256 -8.36 -30.27 -8.27
CA ALA A 256 -7.60 -31.05 -9.23
C ALA A 256 -6.56 -31.94 -8.53
N ARG A 257 -6.26 -33.07 -9.18
CA ARG A 257 -5.33 -34.08 -8.66
C ARG A 257 -3.85 -33.73 -8.83
N ASP A 258 -3.55 -32.59 -9.44
CA ASP A 258 -2.20 -32.14 -9.76
C ASP A 258 -1.48 -31.43 -8.60
N GLY A 259 -2.17 -31.22 -7.47
CA GLY A 259 -1.62 -30.56 -6.28
C GLY A 259 -1.48 -29.04 -6.41
N SER A 260 -2.03 -28.44 -7.47
CA SER A 260 -1.95 -27.00 -7.74
C SER A 260 -2.83 -26.16 -6.81
N GLY A 261 -3.83 -26.77 -6.19
CA GLY A 261 -4.84 -26.07 -5.37
C GLY A 261 -5.99 -25.47 -6.18
N TRP A 262 -6.00 -25.67 -7.50
CA TRP A 262 -7.07 -25.26 -8.40
C TRP A 262 -8.13 -26.35 -8.51
N THR A 263 -9.35 -25.96 -8.84
CA THR A 263 -10.46 -26.87 -9.16
C THR A 263 -10.33 -27.41 -10.59
N ASN A 264 -10.99 -28.52 -10.89
CA ASN A 264 -11.05 -29.08 -12.24
C ASN A 264 -11.59 -28.05 -13.25
N LEU A 265 -12.62 -27.29 -12.86
CA LEU A 265 -13.21 -26.24 -13.70
C LEU A 265 -12.20 -25.11 -13.98
N GLU A 266 -11.43 -24.69 -12.97
CA GLU A 266 -10.41 -23.67 -13.17
C GLU A 266 -9.27 -24.16 -14.06
N LEU A 267 -8.87 -25.43 -13.97
CA LEU A 267 -7.91 -26.02 -14.90
C LEU A 267 -8.46 -26.06 -16.32
N TRP A 268 -9.74 -26.40 -16.49
CA TRP A 268 -10.39 -26.34 -17.80
C TRP A 268 -10.41 -24.89 -18.33
N LEU A 269 -10.83 -23.91 -17.53
CA LEU A 269 -10.83 -22.49 -17.92
C LEU A 269 -9.43 -22.02 -18.32
N ALA A 270 -8.40 -22.42 -17.57
CA ALA A 270 -7.01 -22.11 -17.86
C ALA A 270 -6.53 -22.78 -19.16
N ASP A 271 -6.92 -24.02 -19.44
CA ASP A 271 -6.62 -24.71 -20.69
C ASP A 271 -7.38 -24.13 -21.89
N ALA A 272 -8.66 -23.80 -21.70
CA ALA A 272 -9.49 -23.14 -22.70
C ALA A 272 -8.91 -21.77 -23.07
N ALA A 273 -8.33 -21.05 -22.10
CA ALA A 273 -7.65 -19.78 -22.33
C ALA A 273 -6.30 -19.93 -23.06
N LYS A 274 -5.72 -21.13 -23.21
CA LYS A 274 -4.46 -21.34 -23.96
C LYS A 274 -4.68 -21.53 -25.46
N VAL A 275 -5.88 -21.95 -25.89
CA VAL A 275 -6.15 -22.27 -27.28
C VAL A 275 -6.50 -21.00 -28.06
N ARG A 276 -5.57 -20.56 -28.91
CA ARG A 276 -5.83 -19.50 -29.91
C ARG A 276 -6.75 -20.06 -31.01
N GLY A 277 -7.97 -19.56 -31.08
CA GLY A 277 -8.93 -19.83 -32.16
C GLY A 277 -8.86 -18.79 -33.27
#